data_AF-A0A3R6GRA4-F1
#
_entry.id   AF-A0A3R6GRA4-F1
#
_cell.length_a   1.000
_cell.length_b   1.000
_cell.length_c   1.000
_cell.angle_alpha   90.00
_cell.angle_beta   90.00
_cell.angle_gamma   90.00
#
_symmetry.space_group_name_H-M   'P 1'
#
loop_
_entity.id
_entity.type
_entity.pdbx_description
1 polymer ?
#
loop_
_entity_poly.entity_id
_entity_poly.type
_entity_poly.pdbx_seq_one_letter_code
_entity_poly.pdbx_strand_id
1 'polypeptide(L)'
;MADYEQMEIDVTLESDRDLKENMQATAKFALGQIMEYQHPTKVKNRHEGYGIAAEGYASLQGKMKSTKTDMDDLLKLLPNGDGDVLNVIGSLYNSAVEVAVESIKLAAQAQRIMDDLYYGESGKPTPVEEYLDEQEAGEQTDDGFEEADNNKENAEEMED
;
A
#
# COMPACT_ATOMS: atom_id res chain seq x y z
N MET A 1 -10.02 -5.14 -30.53
CA MET A 1 -9.46 -3.77 -30.46
C MET A 1 -8.47 -3.78 -29.32
N ALA A 2 -7.22 -3.38 -29.56
CA ALA A 2 -6.22 -3.29 -28.50
C ALA A 2 -6.60 -2.09 -27.62
N ASP A 3 -6.79 -2.33 -26.34
CA ASP A 3 -7.06 -1.30 -25.35
C ASP A 3 -5.79 -0.44 -25.22
N TYR A 4 -5.84 0.80 -25.70
CA TYR A 4 -4.71 1.71 -25.56
C TYR A 4 -4.76 2.26 -24.14
N GLU A 5 -3.85 1.78 -23.28
CA GLU A 5 -3.56 2.40 -21.98
C GLU A 5 -3.24 3.88 -22.21
N GLN A 6 -4.19 4.77 -21.89
CA GLN A 6 -3.96 6.20 -21.95
C GLN A 6 -2.96 6.58 -20.86
N MET A 7 -1.77 7.03 -21.26
CA MET A 7 -0.87 7.71 -20.33
C MET A 7 -1.51 9.05 -19.93
N GLU A 8 -2.06 9.10 -18.72
CA GLU A 8 -2.38 10.37 -18.07
C GLU A 8 -1.07 11.03 -17.62
N ILE A 9 -0.65 12.06 -18.35
CA ILE A 9 0.45 12.92 -17.91
C ILE A 9 -0.11 13.85 -16.84
N ASP A 10 0.28 13.61 -15.60
CA ASP A 10 -0.02 14.53 -14.52
C ASP A 10 0.79 15.82 -14.69
N VAL A 11 0.08 16.90 -15.07
CA VAL A 11 0.64 18.23 -15.37
C VAL A 11 0.65 19.16 -14.15
N THR A 12 0.23 18.68 -12.98
CA THR A 12 0.26 19.51 -11.75
C THR A 12 1.70 19.78 -11.34
N LEU A 13 2.02 21.04 -11.03
CA LEU A 13 3.33 21.38 -10.49
C LEU A 13 3.49 20.73 -9.12
N GLU A 14 4.68 20.23 -8.81
CA GLU A 14 4.99 19.61 -7.51
C GLU A 14 4.76 20.58 -6.34
N SER A 15 4.86 21.89 -6.59
CA SER A 15 4.55 22.97 -5.65
C SER A 15 3.05 23.17 -5.40
N ASP A 16 2.21 22.73 -6.33
CA ASP A 16 0.75 22.89 -6.26
C ASP A 16 0.10 21.68 -5.59
N ARG A 17 0.85 20.58 -5.44
CA ARG A 17 0.43 19.38 -4.71
C ARG A 17 0.61 19.58 -3.21
N ASP A 18 -0.30 18.99 -2.43
CA ASP A 18 -0.13 18.97 -0.98
C ASP A 18 1.11 18.15 -0.61
N LEU A 19 1.87 18.62 0.39
CA LEU A 19 3.08 17.94 0.84
C LEU A 19 2.81 16.47 1.18
N LYS A 20 1.65 16.15 1.75
CA LYS A 20 1.25 14.77 2.08
C LYS A 20 1.12 13.90 0.83
N GLU A 21 0.56 14.41 -0.26
CA GLU A 21 0.42 13.67 -1.52
C GLU A 21 1.79 13.36 -2.12
N ASN A 22 2.70 14.34 -2.12
CA ASN A 22 4.10 14.14 -2.53
C ASN A 22 4.78 13.09 -1.65
N MET A 23 4.53 13.09 -0.34
CA MET A 23 5.09 12.09 0.56
C MET A 23 4.52 10.69 0.31
N GLN A 24 3.23 10.57 -0.01
CA GLN A 24 2.61 9.29 -0.38
C GLN A 24 3.17 8.75 -1.69
N ALA A 25 3.37 9.60 -2.69
CA ALA A 25 4.05 9.23 -3.93
C ALA A 25 5.48 8.74 -3.67
N THR A 26 6.21 9.44 -2.80
CA THR A 26 7.56 9.06 -2.39
C THR A 26 7.59 7.72 -1.64
N ALA A 27 6.57 7.43 -0.82
CA ALA A 27 6.44 6.13 -0.14
C ALA A 27 6.18 4.99 -1.12
N LYS A 28 5.33 5.20 -2.14
CA LYS A 28 5.13 4.23 -3.24
C LYS A 28 6.42 3.98 -4.02
N PHE A 29 7.18 5.05 -4.31
CA PHE A 29 8.48 4.93 -4.94
C PHE A 29 9.46 4.10 -4.09
N ALA A 30 9.54 4.38 -2.78
CA ALA A 30 10.38 3.62 -1.86
C ALA A 30 9.96 2.14 -1.76
N LEU A 31 8.66 1.86 -1.78
CA LEU A 31 8.14 0.49 -1.88
C LEU A 31 8.63 -0.21 -3.15
N GLY A 32 8.54 0.46 -4.31
CA GLY A 32 9.07 -0.05 -5.57
C GLY A 32 10.55 -0.41 -5.48
N GLN A 33 11.37 0.45 -4.88
CA GLN A 33 12.80 0.15 -4.64
C GLN A 33 13.01 -1.06 -3.73
N ILE A 34 12.22 -1.21 -2.67
CA ILE A 34 12.30 -2.37 -1.78
C ILE A 34 12.00 -3.66 -2.56
N MET A 35 10.93 -3.66 -3.35
CA MET A 35 10.52 -4.85 -4.12
C MET A 35 11.54 -5.22 -5.20
N GLU A 36 12.09 -4.22 -5.89
CA GLU A 36 13.04 -4.41 -6.99
C GLU A 36 14.45 -4.83 -6.52
N TYR A 37 14.93 -4.29 -5.39
CA TYR A 37 16.32 -4.51 -4.99
C TYR A 37 16.50 -5.47 -3.81
N GLN A 38 15.50 -5.59 -2.93
CA GLN A 38 15.58 -6.48 -1.76
C GLN A 38 14.88 -7.81 -1.99
N HIS A 39 13.98 -7.88 -2.98
CA HIS A 39 13.15 -9.06 -3.29
C HIS A 39 12.61 -9.77 -2.05
N PRO A 40 11.92 -9.05 -1.15
CA PRO A 40 11.55 -9.60 0.13
C PRO A 40 10.43 -10.65 -0.06
N THR A 41 10.43 -11.68 0.79
CA THR A 41 9.37 -12.71 0.75
C THR A 41 8.04 -12.13 1.21
N LYS A 42 6.92 -12.68 0.74
CA LYS A 42 5.58 -12.27 1.19
C LYS A 42 5.44 -12.37 2.72
N VAL A 43 4.88 -11.34 3.33
CA VAL A 43 4.55 -11.34 4.78
C VAL A 43 3.46 -12.38 5.05
N LYS A 44 3.74 -13.35 5.92
CA LYS A 44 2.90 -14.55 6.06
C LYS A 44 1.76 -14.39 7.06
N ASN A 45 1.92 -13.52 8.06
CA ASN A 45 0.97 -13.35 9.15
C ASN A 45 1.18 -12.02 9.89
N ARG A 46 0.21 -11.65 10.72
CA ARG A 46 0.24 -10.44 11.56
C ARG A 46 1.48 -10.29 12.44
N HIS A 47 2.07 -11.39 12.93
CA HIS A 47 3.24 -11.32 13.79
C HIS A 47 4.49 -10.94 13.01
N GLU A 48 4.66 -11.49 11.81
CA GLU A 48 5.73 -11.09 10.88
C GLU A 48 5.55 -9.63 10.45
N GLY A 49 4.31 -9.23 10.13
CA GLY A 49 3.99 -7.83 9.83
C GLY A 49 4.35 -6.89 10.98
N TYR A 50 4.02 -7.25 12.22
CA TYR A 50 4.42 -6.48 13.40
C TYR A 50 5.95 -6.41 13.54
N GLY A 51 6.67 -7.52 13.31
CA GLY A 51 8.14 -7.55 13.37
C GLY A 51 8.78 -6.54 12.42
N ILE A 52 8.35 -6.54 11.16
CA ILE A 52 8.84 -5.60 10.13
C ILE A 52 8.51 -4.15 10.53
N ALA A 53 7.28 -3.88 10.97
CA ALA A 53 6.88 -2.55 11.41
C ALA A 53 7.69 -2.08 12.64
N ALA A 54 7.96 -2.98 13.59
CA ALA A 54 8.75 -2.70 14.78
C ALA A 54 10.22 -2.39 14.45
N GLU A 55 10.82 -3.09 13.48
CA GLU A 55 12.17 -2.79 12.98
C GLU A 55 12.25 -1.41 12.34
N GLY A 56 11.28 -1.07 11.49
CA GLY A 56 11.19 0.27 10.88
C GLY A 56 10.98 1.36 11.93
N TYR A 57 10.13 1.11 12.92
CA TYR A 57 9.90 2.04 14.03
C TYR A 57 11.15 2.23 14.91
N ALA A 58 11.89 1.16 15.20
CA ALA A 58 13.15 1.24 15.96
C ALA A 58 14.20 2.10 15.21
N SER A 59 14.29 1.92 13.89
CA SER A 59 15.17 2.74 13.03
C SER A 59 14.78 4.23 13.08
N LEU A 60 13.48 4.53 12.95
CA LEU A 60 12.94 5.88 13.08
C LEU A 60 13.24 6.50 14.45
N GLN A 61 13.04 5.76 15.54
CA GLN A 61 13.37 6.23 16.89
C GLN A 61 14.84 6.60 17.04
N GLY A 62 15.74 5.82 16.42
CA GLY A 62 17.16 6.13 16.37
C GLY A 62 17.43 7.51 15.76
N LYS A 63 16.80 7.82 14.62
CA LYS A 63 16.95 9.12 13.94
C LYS A 63 16.30 10.28 14.72
N MET A 64 15.17 10.04 15.36
CA MET A 64 14.56 11.03 16.26
C MET A 64 15.48 11.39 17.44
N LYS A 65 16.24 10.41 17.96
CA LYS A 65 17.22 10.65 19.02
C LYS A 65 18.40 11.49 18.55
N SER A 66 18.89 11.28 17.33
CA SER A 66 19.91 12.15 16.72
C SER A 66 19.42 13.58 16.59
N THR A 67 18.21 13.77 16.04
CA THR A 67 17.57 15.09 15.92
C THR A 67 17.45 15.79 17.27
N LYS A 68 17.07 15.05 18.32
CA LYS A 68 17.02 15.59 19.69
C LYS A 68 18.41 16.03 20.17
N THR A 69 19.45 15.25 19.91
CA THR A 69 20.83 15.60 20.27
C THR A 69 21.25 16.91 19.61
N ASP A 70 20.98 17.07 18.32
CA ASP A 70 21.33 18.31 17.59
C ASP A 70 20.55 19.53 18.14
N MET A 71 19.29 19.34 18.54
CA MET A 71 18.50 20.37 19.22
C MET A 71 19.09 20.75 20.59
N ASP A 72 19.52 19.76 21.37
CA ASP A 72 20.16 19.98 22.66
C ASP A 72 21.51 20.71 22.47
N ASP A 73 22.25 20.41 21.41
CA ASP A 73 23.50 21.09 21.07
C ASP A 73 23.26 22.54 20.62
N LEU A 74 22.22 22.80 19.83
CA LEU A 74 21.83 24.16 19.47
C LEU A 74 21.45 24.98 20.71
N LEU A 75 20.71 24.38 21.65
CA LEU A 75 20.31 25.02 22.90
C LEU A 75 21.53 25.43 23.74
N LYS A 76 22.58 24.61 23.79
CA LYS A 76 23.82 24.91 24.53
C LYS A 76 24.57 26.11 23.96
N LEU A 77 24.38 26.45 22.69
CA LEU A 77 25.06 27.57 22.03
C LEU A 77 24.38 28.93 22.27
N LEU A 78 23.11 28.95 22.69
CA LEU A 78 22.36 30.20 22.92
C LEU A 78 23.00 31.18 23.92
N PRO A 79 23.56 30.74 25.07
CA PRO A 79 24.04 31.66 26.09
C PRO A 79 25.33 32.41 25.72
N ASN A 80 26.20 31.82 24.90
CA ASN A 80 27.57 32.32 24.73
C ASN A 80 27.90 32.83 23.32
N GLY A 81 27.12 32.48 22.28
CA GLY A 81 27.41 32.90 20.88
C GLY A 81 28.72 32.35 20.28
N ASP A 82 29.65 31.93 21.13
CA ASP A 82 30.88 31.22 20.78
C ASP A 82 30.55 29.74 20.53
N GLY A 83 30.48 29.40 19.25
CA GLY A 83 30.26 28.05 18.77
C GLY A 83 29.81 28.06 17.32
N ASP A 84 30.03 26.97 16.62
CA ASP A 84 29.70 26.86 15.20
C ASP A 84 28.22 26.56 14.99
N VAL A 85 27.38 27.58 15.20
CA VAL A 85 25.91 27.48 15.09
C VAL A 85 25.50 27.01 13.70
N LEU A 86 26.21 27.43 12.64
CA LEU A 86 25.90 27.02 11.27
C LEU A 86 26.10 25.52 11.09
N ASN A 87 27.17 24.95 11.64
CA ASN A 87 27.38 23.52 11.61
C ASN A 87 26.31 22.75 12.40
N VAL A 88 25.91 23.22 13.58
CA VAL A 88 24.86 22.57 14.37
C VAL A 88 23.50 22.61 13.65
N ILE A 89 23.14 23.75 13.04
CA ILE A 89 21.92 23.85 12.23
C ILE A 89 21.99 22.94 11.00
N GLY A 90 23.16 22.85 10.35
CA GLY A 90 23.39 21.92 9.24
C GLY A 90 23.20 20.45 9.65
N SER A 91 23.73 20.05 10.81
CA SER A 91 23.50 18.72 11.39
C SER A 91 22.03 18.49 11.68
N LEU A 92 21.35 19.44 12.30
CA LEU A 92 19.92 19.35 12.62
C LEU A 92 19.06 19.17 11.36
N TYR A 93 19.35 19.92 10.29
CA TYR A 93 18.68 19.76 9.00
C TYR A 93 18.85 18.33 8.47
N ASN A 94 20.08 17.83 8.44
CA ASN A 94 20.36 16.47 7.95
C ASN A 94 19.66 15.42 8.81
N SER A 95 19.69 15.53 10.13
CA SER A 95 18.98 14.63 11.05
C SER A 95 17.47 14.64 10.81
N ALA A 96 16.87 15.80 10.57
CA ALA A 96 15.45 15.91 10.25
C ALA A 96 15.11 15.26 8.89
N VAL A 97 15.97 15.42 7.89
CA VAL A 97 15.82 14.72 6.60
C VAL A 97 15.92 13.21 6.78
N GLU A 98 16.85 12.72 7.61
CA GLU A 98 16.96 11.28 7.91
C GLU A 98 15.70 10.73 8.61
N VAL A 99 15.09 11.50 9.52
CA VAL A 99 13.80 11.15 10.13
C VAL A 99 12.71 11.01 9.06
N ALA A 100 12.65 11.95 8.11
CA ALA A 100 11.70 11.88 7.00
C ALA A 100 11.92 10.63 6.14
N VAL A 101 13.17 10.34 5.77
CA VAL A 101 13.53 9.16 4.98
C VAL A 101 13.11 7.86 5.70
N GLU A 102 13.43 7.71 6.99
CA GLU A 102 13.03 6.51 7.74
C GLU A 102 11.51 6.42 7.93
N SER A 103 10.82 7.55 8.05
CA SER A 103 9.35 7.57 8.11
C SER A 103 8.72 7.11 6.80
N ILE A 104 9.27 7.50 5.65
CA ILE A 104 8.83 7.07 4.32
C ILE A 104 9.07 5.56 4.14
N LYS A 105 10.24 5.06 4.54
CA LYS A 105 10.53 3.62 4.49
C LYS A 105 9.58 2.82 5.37
N LEU A 106 9.26 3.31 6.57
CA LEU A 106 8.27 2.68 7.44
C LEU A 106 6.87 2.68 6.80
N ALA A 107 6.46 3.80 6.18
CA ALA A 107 5.20 3.85 5.44
C ALA A 107 5.17 2.87 4.25
N ALA A 108 6.27 2.75 3.51
CA ALA A 108 6.41 1.80 2.41
C ALA A 108 6.30 0.34 2.89
N GLN A 109 6.99 -0.02 3.98
CA GLN A 109 6.86 -1.35 4.59
C GLN A 109 5.45 -1.59 5.15
N ALA A 110 4.80 -0.59 5.73
CA ALA A 110 3.42 -0.70 6.19
C ALA A 110 2.44 -0.97 5.04
N GLN A 111 2.63 -0.31 3.90
CA GLN A 111 1.86 -0.59 2.68
C GLN A 111 2.11 -2.02 2.20
N ARG A 112 3.37 -2.45 2.13
CA ARG A 112 3.70 -3.84 1.77
C ARG A 112 3.02 -4.85 2.69
N ILE A 113 3.08 -4.63 4.01
CA ILE A 113 2.43 -5.51 5.00
C ILE A 113 0.92 -5.55 4.75
N MET A 114 0.30 -4.40 4.48
CA MET A 114 -1.13 -4.32 4.18
C MET A 114 -1.46 -5.15 2.93
N ASP A 115 -0.73 -4.95 1.84
CA ASP A 115 -0.95 -5.65 0.57
C ASP A 115 -0.72 -7.17 0.74
N ASP A 116 0.39 -7.57 1.36
CA ASP A 116 0.74 -8.98 1.56
C ASP A 116 -0.26 -9.71 2.46
N LEU A 117 -0.71 -9.08 3.56
CA LEU A 117 -1.69 -9.68 4.47
C LEU A 117 -3.10 -9.69 3.87
N TYR A 118 -3.46 -8.67 3.08
CA TYR A 118 -4.76 -8.62 2.42
C TYR A 118 -4.93 -9.83 1.49
N TYR A 119 -3.95 -10.09 0.62
CA TYR A 119 -3.97 -11.24 -0.29
C TYR A 119 -3.44 -12.55 0.33
N GLY A 120 -2.75 -12.49 1.47
CA GLY A 120 -2.08 -13.65 2.09
C GLY A 120 -2.85 -14.28 3.24
N GLU A 121 -3.57 -13.48 4.02
CA GLU A 121 -4.33 -13.93 5.19
C GLU A 121 -5.79 -14.21 4.84
N SER A 122 -6.33 -13.55 3.81
CA SER A 122 -7.75 -13.63 3.50
C SER A 122 -8.09 -14.79 2.57
N GLY A 123 -7.36 -14.99 1.46
CA GLY A 123 -7.88 -15.80 0.34
C GLY A 123 -9.29 -15.38 -0.09
N LYS A 124 -9.77 -14.23 0.38
CA LYS A 124 -11.09 -13.68 0.12
C LYS A 124 -10.92 -12.69 -1.01
N PRO A 125 -11.77 -12.78 -2.03
CA PRO A 125 -11.74 -11.84 -3.11
C PRO A 125 -11.95 -10.43 -2.57
N THR A 126 -11.38 -9.44 -3.24
CA THR A 126 -11.71 -8.04 -2.98
C THR A 126 -13.21 -7.83 -3.20
N PRO A 127 -13.85 -6.80 -2.59
CA PRO A 127 -15.25 -6.53 -2.90
C PRO A 127 -15.53 -6.38 -4.40
N VAL A 128 -14.57 -5.87 -5.18
CA VAL A 128 -14.70 -5.80 -6.65
C VAL A 128 -14.63 -7.19 -7.30
N GLU A 129 -13.74 -8.06 -6.82
CA GLU A 129 -13.65 -9.45 -7.27
C GLU A 129 -14.92 -10.24 -6.86
N GLU A 130 -15.48 -10.01 -5.68
CA GLU A 130 -16.77 -10.58 -5.26
C GLU A 130 -17.91 -10.14 -6.20
N TYR A 131 -17.96 -8.85 -6.57
CA TYR A 131 -18.96 -8.33 -7.52
C TYR A 131 -18.81 -8.90 -8.94
N LEU A 132 -17.59 -9.16 -9.39
CA LEU A 132 -17.32 -9.75 -10.70
C LEU A 132 -17.67 -11.24 -10.72
N ASP A 133 -17.31 -11.98 -9.67
CA ASP A 133 -17.71 -13.38 -9.50
C ASP A 133 -19.24 -13.53 -9.41
N GLU A 134 -19.94 -12.61 -8.73
CA GLU A 134 -21.40 -12.58 -8.67
C GLU A 134 -22.05 -12.28 -10.03
N GLN A 135 -21.43 -11.44 -10.86
CA GLN A 135 -21.88 -11.18 -12.22
C GLN A 135 -21.63 -12.38 -13.15
N GLU A 136 -20.45 -13.00 -13.11
CA GLU A 136 -20.15 -14.20 -13.90
C GLU A 136 -21.00 -15.41 -13.46
N ALA A 137 -21.31 -15.55 -12.16
CA ALA A 137 -22.23 -16.58 -11.66
C ALA A 137 -23.70 -16.28 -12.01
N GLY A 138 -24.09 -15.01 -12.07
CA GLY A 138 -25.41 -14.56 -12.53
C GLY A 138 -25.61 -14.77 -14.04
N GLU A 139 -24.55 -14.65 -14.85
CA GLU A 139 -24.59 -14.92 -16.29
C GLU A 139 -24.71 -16.41 -16.63
N GLN A 140 -24.40 -17.33 -15.71
CA GLN A 140 -24.57 -18.79 -15.92
C GLN A 140 -25.97 -19.33 -15.62
N THR A 141 -26.94 -18.51 -15.19
CA THR A 141 -28.29 -18.99 -14.81
C THR A 141 -29.46 -18.42 -15.61
N ASP A 142 -29.21 -17.65 -16.68
CA ASP A 142 -30.27 -17.16 -17.58
C ASP A 142 -30.21 -17.81 -18.97
N ASP A 143 -30.16 -19.14 -19.04
CA ASP A 143 -30.69 -19.88 -20.20
C ASP A 143 -32.16 -20.19 -19.92
N GLY A 144 -32.97 -19.14 -19.82
CA GLY A 144 -34.41 -19.15 -19.62
C GLY A 144 -35.19 -19.66 -20.84
N PHE A 145 -34.93 -20.89 -21.27
CA PHE A 145 -35.84 -21.63 -22.15
C PHE A 145 -36.56 -22.70 -21.33
N GLU A 146 -37.75 -22.37 -20.82
CA GLU A 146 -38.71 -23.36 -20.35
C GLU A 146 -39.20 -24.17 -21.57
N GLU A 147 -38.74 -25.43 -21.68
CA GLU A 147 -39.35 -26.43 -22.56
C GLU A 147 -40.81 -26.59 -22.15
N ALA A 148 -41.72 -26.09 -23.00
CA ALA A 148 -43.15 -26.22 -22.79
C ALA A 148 -43.56 -27.70 -22.80
N ASP A 149 -43.96 -28.18 -21.62
CA ASP A 149 -44.47 -29.51 -21.33
C ASP A 149 -45.73 -29.80 -22.17
N ASN A 150 -45.57 -30.49 -23.31
CA ASN A 150 -46.67 -30.97 -24.14
C ASN A 150 -47.17 -32.32 -23.61
N ASN A 151 -47.89 -32.30 -22.49
CA ASN A 151 -48.61 -33.47 -22.01
C ASN A 151 -50.08 -33.39 -22.44
N LYS A 152 -50.44 -34.12 -23.51
CA LYS A 152 -51.82 -34.55 -23.76
C LYS A 152 -51.88 -36.07 -23.71
N GLU A 153 -52.33 -36.52 -22.54
CA GLU A 153 -53.27 -37.62 -22.28
C GLU A 153 -53.07 -38.93 -23.04
N ASN A 154 -52.59 -39.90 -22.26
CA ASN A 154 -52.75 -41.33 -22.40
C ASN A 154 -54.22 -41.74 -22.67
N ALA A 155 -54.44 -42.57 -23.69
CA ALA A 155 -55.56 -43.51 -23.73
C ALA A 155 -55.09 -44.82 -24.37
N GLU A 156 -55.29 -45.89 -23.61
CA GLU A 156 -54.84 -47.27 -23.78
C GLU A 156 -55.51 -48.01 -24.95
N GLU A 157 -54.84 -49.07 -25.43
CA GLU A 157 -55.32 -50.47 -25.67
C GLU A 157 -54.42 -51.12 -26.74
N MET A 158 -53.46 -51.96 -26.34
CA MET A 158 -53.50 -53.43 -26.19
C MET A 158 -53.48 -54.25 -27.50
N GLU A 159 -52.70 -55.33 -27.44
CA GLU A 159 -52.25 -56.29 -28.44
C GLU A 159 -53.34 -56.87 -29.38
N ASP A 160 -53.03 -56.97 -30.69
CA ASP A 160 -52.77 -58.23 -31.42
C ASP A 160 -52.36 -57.95 -32.89
#